data_AF-A0A8J7BN86-F1
#
_entry.id   AF-A0A8J7BN86-F1
#
_cell.length_a   1.000
_cell.length_b   1.000
_cell.length_c   1.000
_cell.angle_alpha   90.00
_cell.angle_beta   90.00
_cell.angle_gamma   90.00
#
_symmetry.space_group_name_H-M   'P 1'
#
loop_
_entity.id
_entity.type
_entity.pdbx_description
1 polymer ?
#
loop_
_entity_poly.entity_id
_entity_poly.type
_entity_poly.pdbx_seq_one_letter_code
_entity_poly.pdbx_strand_id
1 'polypeptide(L)'
;MLILKKLNRKLFSYLSLVLLVTTLLIFPPAFLTQVSFLGSPTITSSVNAQTNQPESKEPEFSDSQQPKLPLSPEEQGEGEEEAIDFFKMAMGAIAGLVLFIYGVTRLAEGLEDVGEERMKRLLSKFTTNRFAGVATGIVATTFLESSSVTIILVIAMVSASILTFVQSLGVVLGSNIGTAVGAQIISLNIELYVPILMFSGLLVFFLGKTARIKSLGIVLLGFGLMFYGLEAIDSAMEPFRDYEPFLNLMESLGRNPVLGALLGAIFTVIIQSSSATVAIVVTLAGSGLIALPAGIAIMLGAEVGTCADTLVATIGRGSAALRTGLFHLFFNLSSAVLGIFLAPQLAQLTQSISGDDVGRQVANAQMLFNGIGVVAIIGFLPIIARALEKLVPETTADRERQQRQLEKQQANAENPQPEPVTR
;
A
#
# COMPACT_ATOMS: atom_id res chain seq x y z
N MET A 1 -27.93 17.04 0.84
CA MET A 1 -27.69 16.18 2.02
C MET A 1 -28.23 14.75 1.89
N LEU A 2 -29.32 14.50 1.13
CA LEU A 2 -29.88 13.14 0.89
C LEU A 2 -29.10 12.28 -0.13
N ILE A 3 -28.31 12.89 -1.03
CA ILE A 3 -27.56 12.17 -2.09
C ILE A 3 -26.34 11.43 -1.52
N LEU A 4 -25.67 11.96 -0.49
CA LEU A 4 -24.52 11.31 0.16
C LEU A 4 -24.89 10.04 0.94
N LYS A 5 -26.16 9.87 1.32
CA LYS A 5 -26.60 8.73 2.15
C LYS A 5 -26.76 7.42 1.37
N LYS A 6 -26.70 7.47 0.03
CA LYS A 6 -26.83 6.32 -0.88
C LYS A 6 -25.57 6.00 -1.67
N LEU A 7 -24.43 6.63 -1.38
CA LEU A 7 -23.16 6.23 -1.99
C LEU A 7 -22.78 4.83 -1.47
N ASN A 8 -22.95 3.82 -2.32
CA ASN A 8 -22.44 2.47 -2.08
C ASN A 8 -20.91 2.50 -2.28
N ARG A 9 -20.14 1.79 -1.43
CA ARG A 9 -18.68 1.60 -1.55
C ARG A 9 -18.27 1.28 -2.99
N LYS A 10 -19.05 0.42 -3.68
CA LYS A 10 -18.84 0.09 -5.08
C LYS A 10 -18.80 1.32 -6.00
N LEU A 11 -19.73 2.27 -5.81
CA LEU A 11 -19.78 3.49 -6.61
C LEU A 11 -18.56 4.39 -6.38
N PHE A 12 -18.08 4.50 -5.14
CA PHE A 12 -16.87 5.26 -4.82
C PHE A 12 -15.62 4.59 -5.40
N SER A 13 -15.50 3.26 -5.31
CA SER A 13 -14.42 2.50 -5.95
C SER A 13 -14.44 2.62 -7.48
N TYR A 14 -15.60 2.54 -8.11
CA TYR A 14 -15.72 2.73 -9.56
C TYR A 14 -15.40 4.16 -9.99
N LEU A 15 -15.86 5.19 -9.26
CA LEU A 15 -15.53 6.58 -9.59
C LEU A 15 -14.03 6.84 -9.47
N SER A 16 -13.40 6.30 -8.43
CA SER A 16 -11.97 6.45 -8.18
C SER A 16 -11.12 5.76 -9.24
N LEU A 17 -11.50 4.54 -9.64
CA LEU A 17 -10.84 3.80 -10.71
C LEU A 17 -11.03 4.50 -12.07
N VAL A 18 -12.23 4.99 -12.37
CA VAL A 18 -12.51 5.76 -13.59
C VAL A 18 -11.72 7.07 -13.58
N LEU A 19 -11.62 7.77 -12.45
CA LEU A 19 -10.82 8.98 -12.30
C LEU A 19 -9.32 8.68 -12.52
N LEU A 20 -8.81 7.60 -11.94
CA LEU A 20 -7.42 7.15 -12.12
C LEU A 20 -7.12 6.88 -13.60
N VAL A 21 -7.94 6.06 -14.25
CA VAL A 21 -7.76 5.67 -15.66
C VAL A 21 -7.91 6.90 -16.57
N THR A 22 -8.90 7.76 -16.34
CA THR A 22 -9.07 8.97 -17.15
C THR A 22 -7.94 9.97 -16.92
N THR A 23 -7.44 10.12 -15.68
CA THR A 23 -6.26 10.95 -15.39
C THR A 23 -5.04 10.39 -16.09
N LEU A 24 -4.75 9.09 -15.96
CA LEU A 24 -3.59 8.46 -16.63
C LEU A 24 -3.70 8.47 -18.17
N LEU A 25 -4.89 8.56 -18.75
CA LEU A 25 -5.08 8.67 -20.20
C LEU A 25 -5.00 10.11 -20.72
N ILE A 26 -5.36 11.11 -19.90
CA ILE A 26 -5.47 12.52 -20.32
C ILE A 26 -4.25 13.35 -19.86
N PHE A 27 -3.68 13.04 -18.69
CA PHE A 27 -2.63 13.83 -18.02
C PHE A 27 -1.16 13.47 -18.30
N PRO A 28 -0.73 12.39 -18.99
CA PRO A 28 0.69 12.16 -19.22
C PRO A 28 1.44 13.35 -19.85
N PRO A 29 0.86 14.10 -20.83
CA PRO A 29 1.53 15.27 -21.40
C PRO A 29 1.37 16.56 -20.58
N ALA A 30 0.26 16.71 -19.85
CA ALA A 30 -0.12 17.95 -19.17
C ALA A 30 0.46 18.09 -17.74
N PHE A 31 0.67 16.97 -17.05
CA PHE A 31 1.23 16.97 -15.69
C PHE A 31 2.69 17.45 -15.71
N LEU A 32 3.50 16.95 -16.65
CA LEU A 32 4.91 17.34 -16.78
C LEU A 32 5.09 18.82 -17.19
N THR A 33 4.13 19.38 -17.93
CA THR A 33 4.17 20.79 -18.34
C THR A 33 3.75 21.76 -17.23
N GLN A 34 3.01 21.32 -16.21
CA GLN A 34 2.61 22.18 -15.07
C GLN A 34 3.53 22.08 -13.85
N VAL A 35 4.27 20.99 -13.68
CA VAL A 35 5.27 20.85 -12.59
C VAL A 35 6.48 21.77 -12.79
N SER A 36 6.70 22.27 -14.01
CA SER A 36 7.67 23.33 -14.34
C SER A 36 7.40 24.68 -13.65
N PHE A 37 6.21 24.87 -13.05
CA PHE A 37 5.87 26.07 -12.29
C PHE A 37 6.59 26.16 -10.92
N LEU A 38 7.14 25.05 -10.41
CA LEU A 38 7.96 25.04 -9.19
C LEU A 38 9.45 25.22 -9.53
N GLY A 39 9.76 26.37 -10.14
CA GLY A 39 11.08 27.03 -10.22
C GLY A 39 12.33 26.17 -10.43
N SER A 40 12.80 26.07 -11.67
CA SER A 40 14.19 25.70 -11.96
C SER A 40 15.10 26.93 -11.93
N PRO A 41 16.17 26.99 -11.10
CA PRO A 41 17.36 27.72 -11.50
C PRO A 41 18.15 26.80 -12.44
N THR A 42 18.31 27.23 -13.69
CA THR A 42 19.18 26.58 -14.67
C THR A 42 20.60 26.49 -14.12
N ILE A 43 21.07 25.30 -13.76
CA ILE A 43 22.49 25.02 -13.58
C ILE A 43 22.91 24.06 -14.68
N THR A 44 23.63 24.58 -15.67
CA THR A 44 24.43 23.78 -16.59
C THR A 44 25.51 23.05 -15.79
N SER A 45 25.33 21.76 -15.55
CA SER A 45 26.36 20.90 -14.99
C SER A 45 26.94 20.03 -16.11
N SER A 46 28.17 20.34 -16.53
CA SER A 46 28.99 19.43 -17.32
C SER A 46 29.50 18.33 -16.39
N VAL A 47 28.88 17.16 -16.39
CA VAL A 47 29.36 16.01 -15.62
C VAL A 47 30.25 15.14 -16.51
N ASN A 48 31.53 15.14 -16.16
CA ASN A 48 32.56 14.27 -16.70
C ASN A 48 32.34 12.85 -16.12
N ALA A 49 31.91 11.90 -16.94
CA ALA A 49 31.74 10.51 -16.52
C ALA A 49 33.12 9.86 -16.35
N GLN A 50 33.58 9.72 -15.11
CA GLN A 50 34.67 8.81 -14.77
C GLN A 50 34.12 7.39 -14.73
N THR A 51 34.38 6.61 -15.78
CA THR A 51 34.17 5.17 -15.80
C THR A 51 35.30 4.47 -15.03
N ASN A 52 34.95 3.86 -13.90
CA ASN A 52 35.81 2.89 -13.23
C ASN A 52 35.71 1.54 -13.96
N GLN A 53 36.76 1.15 -14.70
CA GLN A 53 36.93 -0.24 -15.15
C GLN A 53 37.76 -1.03 -14.13
N PRO A 54 37.47 -2.33 -13.91
CA PRO A 54 38.31 -3.17 -13.05
C PRO A 54 39.55 -3.65 -13.82
N GLU A 55 40.73 -3.48 -13.22
CA GLU A 55 42.01 -4.00 -13.68
C GLU A 55 42.02 -5.54 -13.71
N SER A 56 42.14 -6.13 -14.90
CA SER A 56 42.67 -7.49 -15.08
C SER A 56 44.05 -7.42 -15.73
N LYS A 57 45.05 -7.91 -15.00
CA LYS A 57 46.44 -8.05 -15.45
C LYS A 57 46.59 -9.33 -16.26
N GLU A 58 46.98 -9.22 -17.53
CA GLU A 58 47.69 -10.28 -18.26
C GLU A 58 48.81 -9.66 -19.13
N PRO A 59 49.89 -10.41 -19.41
CA PRO A 59 51.20 -9.83 -19.73
C PRO A 59 51.39 -9.49 -21.21
N GLU A 60 52.15 -8.42 -21.45
CA GLU A 60 52.62 -7.98 -22.76
C GLU A 60 53.53 -9.02 -23.43
N PHE A 61 53.21 -9.38 -24.68
CA PHE A 61 54.17 -9.85 -25.66
C PHE A 61 54.17 -8.90 -26.85
N SER A 62 55.34 -8.29 -27.08
CA SER A 62 55.69 -7.44 -28.21
C SER A 62 55.92 -8.30 -29.46
N ASP A 63 55.28 -7.96 -30.59
CA ASP A 63 56.01 -7.79 -31.85
C ASP A 63 55.19 -7.08 -32.97
N SER A 64 55.94 -6.37 -33.82
CA SER A 64 55.62 -5.82 -35.14
C SER A 64 54.76 -4.54 -35.27
N GLN A 65 55.48 -3.45 -35.54
CA GLN A 65 54.98 -2.17 -36.03
C GLN A 65 54.41 -2.29 -37.45
N GLN A 66 53.16 -1.86 -37.65
CA GLN A 66 52.65 -1.36 -38.93
C GLN A 66 51.93 -0.02 -38.69
N PRO A 67 52.17 1.03 -39.49
CA PRO A 67 51.45 2.28 -39.33
C PRO A 67 50.02 2.13 -39.87
N LYS A 68 49.02 2.15 -38.99
CA LYS A 68 47.61 2.26 -39.38
C LYS A 68 47.39 3.63 -40.04
N LEU A 69 46.97 3.64 -41.31
CA LEU A 69 46.43 4.83 -41.98
C LEU A 69 45.23 5.38 -41.17
N PRO A 70 44.98 6.70 -41.17
CA PRO A 70 43.80 7.25 -40.54
C PRO A 70 42.56 6.79 -41.29
N LEU A 71 41.68 6.08 -40.60
CA LEU A 71 40.35 5.72 -41.08
C LEU A 71 39.53 7.01 -41.26
N SER A 72 38.77 7.06 -42.35
CA SER A 72 37.83 8.12 -42.71
C SER A 72 36.75 8.33 -41.63
N PRO A 73 36.28 9.56 -41.39
CA PRO A 73 35.26 9.86 -40.39
C PRO A 73 33.87 9.62 -40.98
N GLU A 74 33.51 8.37 -41.22
CA GLU A 74 32.14 7.97 -41.50
C GLU A 74 31.86 6.69 -40.70
N GLU A 75 30.70 6.68 -40.01
CA GLU A 75 30.25 5.69 -39.02
C GLU A 75 30.66 5.97 -37.56
N GLN A 76 30.55 7.22 -37.11
CA GLN A 76 29.96 7.45 -35.80
C GLN A 76 28.46 7.35 -35.99
N GLY A 77 27.89 6.19 -35.62
CA GLY A 77 26.44 6.04 -35.52
C GLY A 77 25.91 7.16 -34.63
N GLU A 78 25.08 8.02 -35.21
CA GLU A 78 24.20 8.90 -34.45
C GLU A 78 23.39 7.98 -33.54
N GLY A 79 23.76 7.94 -32.26
CA GLY A 79 22.87 7.39 -31.23
C GLY A 79 21.66 8.29 -31.24
N GLU A 80 20.59 7.87 -31.92
CA GLU A 80 19.28 8.48 -31.76
C GLU A 80 18.98 8.49 -30.27
N GLU A 81 18.98 9.68 -29.64
CA GLU A 81 18.37 9.86 -28.32
C GLU A 81 16.92 9.41 -28.50
N GLU A 82 16.61 8.19 -28.06
CA GLU A 82 15.27 7.62 -28.14
C GLU A 82 14.35 8.54 -27.32
N ALA A 83 13.61 9.40 -28.00
CA ALA A 83 12.68 10.31 -27.38
C ALA A 83 11.68 9.50 -26.55
N ILE A 84 11.52 9.86 -25.28
CA ILE A 84 10.64 9.14 -24.35
C ILE A 84 9.23 9.05 -24.92
N ASP A 85 8.79 7.83 -25.24
CA ASP A 85 7.42 7.55 -25.65
C ASP A 85 6.51 7.47 -24.42
N PHE A 86 6.08 8.64 -23.96
CA PHE A 86 5.17 8.78 -22.82
C PHE A 86 3.86 7.98 -22.99
N PHE A 87 3.39 7.80 -24.22
CA PHE A 87 2.15 7.06 -24.46
C PHE A 87 2.38 5.57 -24.22
N LYS A 88 3.46 4.99 -24.78
CA LYS A 88 3.84 3.59 -24.55
C LYS A 88 4.09 3.33 -23.06
N MET A 89 4.79 4.23 -22.36
CA MET A 89 5.02 4.13 -20.92
C MET A 89 3.71 4.15 -20.13
N ALA A 90 2.83 5.12 -20.41
CA ALA A 90 1.54 5.21 -19.72
C ALA A 90 0.69 3.96 -19.94
N MET A 91 0.64 3.43 -21.17
CA MET A 91 -0.09 2.21 -21.48
C MET A 91 0.50 0.98 -20.78
N GLY A 92 1.84 0.86 -20.74
CA GLY A 92 2.53 -0.19 -20.00
C GLY A 92 2.24 -0.14 -18.50
N ALA A 93 2.36 1.05 -17.90
CA ALA A 93 2.10 1.26 -16.48
C ALA A 93 0.63 0.99 -16.13
N ILE A 94 -0.32 1.42 -16.97
CA ILE A 94 -1.75 1.11 -16.79
C ILE A 94 -1.99 -0.41 -16.86
N ALA A 95 -1.40 -1.10 -17.83
CA ALA A 95 -1.56 -2.55 -17.97
C ALA A 95 -1.00 -3.29 -16.73
N GLY A 96 0.20 -2.91 -16.28
CA GLY A 96 0.79 -3.44 -15.06
C GLY A 96 -0.07 -3.14 -13.82
N LEU A 97 -0.58 -1.92 -13.69
CA LEU A 97 -1.46 -1.50 -12.58
C LEU A 97 -2.78 -2.27 -12.55
N VAL A 98 -3.39 -2.53 -13.70
CA VAL A 98 -4.60 -3.35 -13.81
C VAL A 98 -4.32 -4.77 -13.34
N LEU A 99 -3.22 -5.38 -13.81
CA LEU A 99 -2.83 -6.73 -13.41
C LEU A 99 -2.51 -6.80 -11.91
N PHE A 100 -1.80 -5.79 -11.40
CA PHE A 100 -1.45 -5.67 -9.99
C PHE A 100 -2.69 -5.58 -9.10
N ILE A 101 -3.58 -4.61 -9.35
CA ILE A 101 -4.81 -4.43 -8.57
C ILE A 101 -5.71 -5.66 -8.68
N TYR A 102 -5.81 -6.27 -9.87
CA TYR A 102 -6.56 -7.51 -10.06
C TYR A 102 -5.96 -8.66 -9.25
N GLY A 103 -4.63 -8.79 -9.26
CA GLY A 103 -3.90 -9.77 -8.45
C GLY A 103 -4.16 -9.61 -6.95
N VAL A 104 -4.02 -8.39 -6.42
CA VAL A 104 -4.35 -8.05 -5.02
C VAL A 104 -5.81 -8.38 -4.70
N THR A 105 -6.75 -8.07 -5.59
CA THR A 105 -8.16 -8.35 -5.39
C THR A 105 -8.43 -9.85 -5.32
N ARG A 106 -7.85 -10.65 -6.24
CA ARG A 106 -7.98 -12.10 -6.24
C ARG A 106 -7.32 -12.74 -5.02
N LEU A 107 -6.17 -12.22 -4.62
CA LEU A 107 -5.48 -12.64 -3.40
C LEU A 107 -6.40 -12.47 -2.18
N ALA A 108 -6.97 -11.27 -2.01
CA ALA A 108 -7.89 -10.97 -0.91
C ALA A 108 -9.14 -11.86 -0.95
N GLU A 109 -9.78 -12.05 -2.11
CA GLU A 109 -10.95 -12.94 -2.28
C GLU A 109 -10.62 -14.39 -1.92
N GLY A 110 -9.50 -14.91 -2.41
CA GLY A 110 -9.08 -16.28 -2.12
C GLY A 110 -8.75 -16.51 -0.64
N LEU A 111 -8.12 -15.53 0.02
CA LEU A 111 -7.84 -15.60 1.46
C LEU A 111 -9.12 -15.45 2.30
N GLU A 112 -10.05 -14.61 1.86
CA GLU A 112 -11.37 -14.47 2.48
C GLU A 112 -12.14 -15.79 2.41
N ASP A 113 -12.24 -16.43 1.24
CA ASP A 113 -12.92 -17.72 1.07
C ASP A 113 -12.31 -18.84 1.94
N VAL A 114 -10.98 -18.84 2.09
CA VAL A 114 -10.27 -19.83 2.93
C VAL A 114 -10.48 -19.56 4.43
N GLY A 115 -10.75 -18.30 4.80
CA GLY A 115 -10.67 -17.78 6.16
C GLY A 115 -11.98 -17.24 6.75
N GLU A 116 -13.07 -17.09 6.00
CA GLU A 116 -14.22 -16.24 6.36
C GLU A 116 -14.77 -16.53 7.75
N GLU A 117 -15.16 -17.77 8.03
CA GLU A 117 -15.70 -18.16 9.33
C GLU A 117 -14.63 -18.14 10.44
N ARG A 118 -13.37 -18.39 10.10
CA ARG A 118 -12.26 -18.34 11.07
C ARG A 118 -12.00 -16.90 11.47
N MET A 119 -12.07 -15.97 10.53
CA MET A 119 -11.84 -14.54 10.76
C MET A 119 -12.92 -13.95 11.66
N LYS A 120 -14.19 -14.23 11.37
CA LYS A 120 -15.32 -13.82 12.23
C LYS A 120 -15.19 -14.38 13.66
N ARG A 121 -14.75 -15.64 13.80
CA ARG A 121 -14.48 -16.28 15.10
C ARG A 121 -13.26 -15.70 15.82
N LEU A 122 -12.17 -15.40 15.11
CA LEU A 122 -10.97 -14.77 15.68
C LEU A 122 -11.30 -13.38 16.20
N LEU A 123 -11.96 -12.54 15.41
CA LEU A 123 -12.35 -11.19 15.80
C LEU A 123 -13.30 -11.15 17.00
N SER A 124 -14.18 -12.14 17.14
CA SER A 124 -15.12 -12.21 18.28
C SER A 124 -14.54 -12.85 19.54
N LYS A 125 -13.63 -13.82 19.42
CA LYS A 125 -13.08 -14.58 20.57
C LYS A 125 -11.74 -14.06 21.09
N PHE A 126 -10.93 -13.42 20.25
CA PHE A 126 -9.56 -13.01 20.60
C PHE A 126 -9.40 -11.51 20.89
N THR A 127 -10.49 -10.74 20.89
CA THR A 127 -10.47 -9.30 21.20
C THR A 127 -10.75 -9.01 22.67
N THR A 128 -10.40 -9.89 23.61
CA THR A 128 -10.77 -9.78 25.02
C THR A 128 -10.19 -8.56 25.75
N ASN A 129 -9.04 -8.06 25.29
CA ASN A 129 -8.42 -6.83 25.79
C ASN A 129 -7.66 -6.11 24.67
N ARG A 130 -7.13 -4.92 24.94
CA ARG A 130 -6.41 -4.10 23.94
C ARG A 130 -5.21 -4.77 23.28
N PHE A 131 -4.43 -5.57 24.01
CA PHE A 131 -3.26 -6.29 23.45
C PHE A 131 -3.70 -7.45 22.57
N ALA A 132 -4.70 -8.20 23.03
CA ALA A 132 -5.32 -9.26 22.25
C ALA A 132 -6.00 -8.70 20.99
N GLY A 133 -6.57 -7.48 21.09
CA GLY A 133 -7.05 -6.69 19.97
C GLY A 133 -5.96 -6.40 18.94
N VAL A 134 -4.79 -5.92 19.35
CA VAL A 134 -3.64 -5.70 18.45
C VAL A 134 -3.22 -6.99 17.76
N ALA A 135 -3.02 -8.08 18.50
CA ALA A 135 -2.67 -9.36 17.89
C ALA A 135 -3.73 -9.83 16.88
N THR A 136 -5.01 -9.64 17.21
CA THR A 136 -6.11 -9.97 16.30
C THR A 136 -6.09 -9.11 15.05
N GLY A 137 -5.81 -7.81 15.17
CA GLY A 137 -5.69 -6.90 14.02
C GLY A 137 -4.53 -7.27 13.10
N ILE A 138 -3.37 -7.61 13.67
CA ILE A 138 -2.20 -8.08 12.90
C ILE A 138 -2.59 -9.31 12.08
N VAL A 139 -3.09 -10.36 12.77
CA VAL A 139 -3.47 -11.61 12.12
C VAL A 139 -4.56 -11.38 11.08
N ALA A 140 -5.59 -10.60 11.41
CA ALA A 140 -6.71 -10.34 10.52
C ALA A 140 -6.27 -9.61 9.25
N THR A 141 -5.48 -8.55 9.39
CA THR A 141 -5.04 -7.76 8.25
C THR A 141 -4.00 -8.46 7.42
N THR A 142 -3.03 -9.17 8.01
CA THR A 142 -2.10 -10.00 7.23
C THR A 142 -2.82 -11.08 6.45
N PHE A 143 -3.85 -11.73 7.04
CA PHE A 143 -4.64 -12.71 6.30
C PHE A 143 -5.55 -12.10 5.25
N LEU A 144 -6.10 -10.89 5.47
CA LEU A 144 -6.99 -10.25 4.49
C LEU A 144 -6.24 -9.39 3.46
N GLU A 145 -4.93 -9.18 3.65
CA GLU A 145 -4.09 -8.22 2.91
C GLU A 145 -4.70 -6.81 2.81
N SER A 146 -5.55 -6.45 3.78
CA SER A 146 -6.28 -5.17 3.77
C SER A 146 -6.66 -4.73 5.18
N SER A 147 -6.01 -3.65 5.64
CA SER A 147 -6.41 -2.97 6.88
C SER A 147 -7.79 -2.35 6.72
N SER A 148 -8.11 -1.75 5.57
CA SER A 148 -9.43 -1.19 5.28
C SER A 148 -10.55 -2.21 5.47
N VAL A 149 -10.45 -3.41 4.88
CA VAL A 149 -11.46 -4.47 5.06
C VAL A 149 -11.57 -4.85 6.54
N THR A 150 -10.43 -5.02 7.22
CA THR A 150 -10.37 -5.37 8.65
C THR A 150 -11.07 -4.30 9.50
N ILE A 151 -10.74 -3.03 9.31
CA ILE A 151 -11.26 -1.90 10.08
C ILE A 151 -12.75 -1.67 9.78
N ILE A 152 -13.18 -1.82 8.53
CA ILE A 152 -14.60 -1.73 8.16
C ILE A 152 -15.42 -2.82 8.86
N LEU A 153 -14.89 -4.05 8.93
CA LEU A 153 -15.51 -5.15 9.68
C LEU A 153 -15.57 -4.82 11.17
N VAL A 154 -14.50 -4.31 11.75
CA VAL A 154 -14.45 -3.86 13.15
C VAL A 154 -15.48 -2.75 13.40
N ILE A 155 -15.60 -1.77 12.53
CA ILE A 155 -16.62 -0.71 12.59
C ILE A 155 -18.03 -1.31 12.55
N ALA A 156 -18.25 -2.30 11.69
CA ALA A 156 -19.54 -2.99 11.62
C ALA A 156 -19.84 -3.76 12.92
N MET A 157 -18.85 -4.41 13.52
CA MET A 157 -18.98 -5.16 14.78
C MET A 157 -19.22 -4.24 15.99
N VAL A 158 -18.52 -3.11 16.08
CA VAL A 158 -18.77 -2.09 17.11
C VAL A 158 -20.16 -1.49 16.94
N SER A 159 -20.55 -1.20 15.69
CA SER A 159 -21.90 -0.74 15.38
C SER A 159 -22.99 -1.76 15.70
N ALA A 160 -22.64 -3.05 15.82
CA ALA A 160 -23.55 -4.15 16.17
C ALA A 160 -23.45 -4.55 17.66
N SER A 161 -22.69 -3.79 18.47
CA SER A 161 -22.43 -4.07 19.89
C SER A 161 -21.80 -5.45 20.14
N ILE A 162 -21.11 -6.00 19.14
CA ILE A 162 -20.35 -7.27 19.26
C ILE A 162 -18.97 -6.99 19.87
N LEU A 163 -18.37 -5.86 19.51
CA LEU A 163 -17.12 -5.37 20.09
C LEU A 163 -17.38 -4.07 20.84
N THR A 164 -16.68 -3.90 21.96
CA THR A 164 -16.61 -2.59 22.61
C THR A 164 -15.75 -1.64 21.79
N PHE A 165 -16.00 -0.33 21.96
CA PHE A 165 -15.20 0.72 21.35
C PHE A 165 -13.70 0.62 21.74
N VAL A 166 -13.36 0.27 22.97
CA VAL A 166 -11.95 0.15 23.38
C VAL A 166 -11.25 -1.03 22.70
N GLN A 167 -11.96 -2.15 22.53
CA GLN A 167 -11.43 -3.32 21.83
C GLN A 167 -11.17 -3.02 20.35
N SER A 168 -12.04 -2.25 19.69
CA SER A 168 -11.82 -1.87 18.29
C SER A 168 -10.57 -1.04 18.09
N LEU A 169 -10.21 -0.17 19.03
CA LEU A 169 -8.97 0.61 18.94
C LEU A 169 -7.73 -0.31 18.88
N GLY A 170 -7.72 -1.37 19.69
CA GLY A 170 -6.65 -2.37 19.65
C GLY A 170 -6.56 -3.06 18.28
N VAL A 171 -7.70 -3.46 17.70
CA VAL A 171 -7.71 -4.10 16.37
C VAL A 171 -7.24 -3.14 15.28
N VAL A 172 -7.65 -1.87 15.32
CA VAL A 172 -7.19 -0.83 14.38
C VAL A 172 -5.67 -0.63 14.45
N LEU A 173 -5.10 -0.58 15.67
CA LEU A 173 -3.64 -0.50 15.82
C LEU A 173 -2.94 -1.74 15.23
N GLY A 174 -3.48 -2.93 15.50
CA GLY A 174 -2.95 -4.18 14.96
C GLY A 174 -3.01 -4.25 13.44
N SER A 175 -4.08 -3.75 12.82
CA SER A 175 -4.23 -3.78 11.37
C SER A 175 -3.14 -3.00 10.64
N ASN A 176 -2.66 -1.88 11.20
CA ASN A 176 -1.59 -1.11 10.57
C ASN A 176 -0.27 -1.89 10.55
N ILE A 177 0.05 -2.63 11.62
CA ILE A 177 1.20 -3.55 11.61
C ILE A 177 0.98 -4.66 10.58
N GLY A 178 -0.23 -5.21 10.50
CA GLY A 178 -0.58 -6.24 9.53
C GLY A 178 -0.34 -5.81 8.08
N THR A 179 -0.66 -4.56 7.72
CA THR A 179 -0.40 -3.98 6.38
C THR A 179 1.08 -4.02 6.01
N ALA A 180 1.98 -3.78 6.97
CA ALA A 180 3.42 -3.77 6.72
C ALA A 180 3.97 -5.17 6.35
N VAL A 181 3.27 -6.25 6.72
CA VAL A 181 3.66 -7.61 6.31
C VAL A 181 3.56 -7.78 4.80
N GLY A 182 2.57 -7.17 4.14
CA GLY A 182 2.45 -7.21 2.68
C GLY A 182 3.65 -6.56 1.99
N ALA A 183 4.07 -5.39 2.46
CA ALA A 183 5.27 -4.70 1.95
C ALA A 183 6.55 -5.53 2.15
N GLN A 184 6.66 -6.26 3.26
CA GLN A 184 7.76 -7.19 3.49
C GLN A 184 7.79 -8.30 2.45
N ILE A 185 6.64 -8.94 2.18
CA ILE A 185 6.53 -9.99 1.16
C ILE A 185 6.98 -9.48 -0.21
N ILE A 186 6.58 -8.26 -0.57
CA ILE A 186 6.94 -7.63 -1.85
C ILE A 186 8.44 -7.36 -1.94
N SER A 187 9.07 -6.96 -0.84
CA SER A 187 10.52 -6.65 -0.80
C SER A 187 11.46 -7.86 -0.88
N LEU A 188 10.94 -9.09 -1.00
CA LEU A 188 11.75 -10.32 -1.03
C LEU A 188 12.33 -10.65 -2.41
N ASN A 189 12.14 -9.81 -3.43
CA ASN A 189 12.68 -9.96 -4.78
C ASN A 189 12.43 -11.37 -5.36
N ILE A 190 11.17 -11.81 -5.37
CA ILE A 190 10.77 -13.15 -5.84
C ILE A 190 10.45 -13.22 -7.34
N GLU A 191 10.84 -12.20 -8.11
CA GLU A 191 10.50 -11.99 -9.53
C GLU A 191 10.75 -13.24 -10.39
N LEU A 192 11.90 -13.89 -10.21
CA LEU A 192 12.27 -15.12 -10.92
C LEU A 192 11.26 -16.26 -10.77
N TYR A 193 10.55 -16.31 -9.64
CA TYR A 193 9.59 -17.37 -9.32
C TYR A 193 8.14 -17.04 -9.69
N VAL A 194 7.86 -15.81 -10.13
CA VAL A 194 6.51 -15.33 -10.44
C VAL A 194 5.79 -16.21 -11.48
N PRO A 195 6.40 -16.60 -12.62
CA PRO A 195 5.73 -17.47 -13.60
C PRO A 195 5.37 -18.85 -13.02
N ILE A 196 6.21 -19.41 -12.16
CA ILE A 196 5.97 -20.69 -11.48
C ILE A 196 4.79 -20.55 -10.51
N LEU A 197 4.75 -19.44 -9.76
CA LEU A 197 3.67 -19.14 -8.82
C LEU A 197 2.32 -18.99 -9.55
N MET A 198 2.29 -18.26 -10.67
CA MET A 198 1.10 -18.11 -11.51
C MET A 198 0.64 -19.45 -12.08
N PHE A 199 1.55 -20.22 -12.69
CA PHE A 199 1.22 -21.50 -13.31
C PHE A 199 0.72 -22.51 -12.28
N SER A 200 1.40 -22.62 -11.14
CA SER A 200 0.97 -23.50 -10.05
C SER A 200 -0.38 -23.09 -9.46
N GLY A 201 -0.63 -21.79 -9.26
CA GLY A 201 -1.93 -21.27 -8.84
C GLY A 201 -3.05 -21.62 -9.81
N LEU A 202 -2.80 -21.44 -11.12
CA LEU A 202 -3.73 -21.82 -12.19
C LEU A 202 -4.04 -23.33 -12.17
N LEU A 203 -3.00 -24.17 -12.05
CA LEU A 203 -3.17 -25.62 -11.95
C LEU A 203 -3.99 -26.02 -10.72
N VAL A 204 -3.68 -25.47 -9.55
CA VAL A 204 -4.41 -25.76 -8.30
C VAL A 204 -5.87 -25.30 -8.41
N PHE A 205 -6.14 -24.16 -9.05
CA PHE A 205 -7.49 -23.67 -9.28
C PHE A 205 -8.31 -24.60 -10.19
N PHE A 206 -7.75 -25.08 -11.31
CA PHE A 206 -8.46 -25.95 -12.24
C PHE A 206 -8.58 -27.40 -11.76
N LEU A 207 -7.52 -27.95 -11.17
CA LEU A 207 -7.47 -29.36 -10.72
C LEU A 207 -8.01 -29.55 -9.30
N GLY A 208 -8.22 -28.46 -8.55
CA GLY A 208 -8.73 -28.49 -7.20
C GLY A 208 -10.12 -29.12 -7.10
N LYS A 209 -10.25 -30.13 -6.24
CA LYS A 209 -11.52 -30.88 -6.07
C LYS A 209 -12.50 -30.23 -5.11
N THR A 210 -12.03 -29.36 -4.21
CA THR A 210 -12.85 -28.69 -3.19
C THR A 210 -12.78 -27.17 -3.37
N ALA A 211 -13.83 -26.47 -2.96
CA ALA A 211 -13.87 -25.00 -3.01
C ALA A 211 -12.63 -24.38 -2.35
N ARG A 212 -12.26 -24.88 -1.17
CA ARG A 212 -11.08 -24.42 -0.43
C ARG A 212 -9.76 -24.58 -1.19
N ILE A 213 -9.56 -25.69 -1.89
CA ILE A 213 -8.34 -25.90 -2.70
C ILE A 213 -8.36 -24.94 -3.90
N LYS A 214 -9.52 -24.74 -4.53
CA LYS A 214 -9.65 -23.77 -5.62
C LYS A 214 -9.34 -22.36 -5.16
N SER A 215 -9.84 -21.94 -3.99
CA SER A 215 -9.52 -20.64 -3.40
C SER A 215 -8.02 -20.50 -3.09
N LEU A 216 -7.34 -21.57 -2.65
CA LEU A 216 -5.88 -21.56 -2.53
C LEU A 216 -5.18 -21.37 -3.88
N GLY A 217 -5.70 -21.96 -4.96
CA GLY A 217 -5.23 -21.70 -6.32
C GLY A 217 -5.41 -20.23 -6.73
N ILE A 218 -6.55 -19.62 -6.38
CA ILE A 218 -6.81 -18.19 -6.59
C ILE A 218 -5.81 -17.33 -5.80
N VAL A 219 -5.49 -17.70 -4.54
CA VAL A 219 -4.48 -17.00 -3.72
C VAL A 219 -3.12 -17.00 -4.42
N LEU A 220 -2.64 -18.17 -4.86
CA LEU A 220 -1.35 -18.30 -5.54
C LEU A 220 -1.33 -17.54 -6.88
N LEU A 221 -2.40 -17.65 -7.68
CA LEU A 221 -2.53 -16.94 -8.94
C LEU A 221 -2.61 -15.42 -8.72
N GLY A 222 -3.34 -14.98 -7.70
CA GLY A 222 -3.45 -13.57 -7.30
C GLY A 222 -2.10 -12.99 -6.89
N PHE A 223 -1.34 -13.70 -6.06
CA PHE A 223 0.05 -13.34 -5.75
C PHE A 223 0.91 -13.23 -7.02
N GLY A 224 0.84 -14.22 -7.91
CA GLY A 224 1.63 -14.19 -9.15
C GLY A 224 1.27 -13.01 -10.06
N LEU A 225 -0.02 -12.75 -10.27
CA LEU A 225 -0.51 -11.60 -11.05
C LEU A 225 -0.13 -10.26 -10.40
N MET A 226 -0.13 -10.20 -9.08
CA MET A 226 0.31 -9.03 -8.33
C MET A 226 1.77 -8.71 -8.65
N PHE A 227 2.70 -9.65 -8.45
CA PHE A 227 4.12 -9.43 -8.75
C PHE A 227 4.39 -9.17 -10.23
N TYR A 228 3.71 -9.90 -11.14
CA TYR A 228 3.85 -9.66 -12.58
C TYR A 228 3.36 -8.26 -12.98
N GLY A 229 2.31 -7.76 -12.33
CA GLY A 229 1.86 -6.39 -12.50
C GLY A 229 2.89 -5.36 -12.04
N LEU A 230 3.58 -5.62 -10.91
CA LEU A 230 4.68 -4.76 -10.42
C LEU A 230 5.87 -4.75 -11.38
N GLU A 231 6.28 -5.90 -11.91
CA GLU A 231 7.33 -6.02 -12.93
C GLU A 231 6.97 -5.24 -14.21
N ALA A 232 5.72 -5.33 -14.65
CA ALA A 232 5.23 -4.57 -15.80
C ALA A 232 5.20 -3.05 -15.55
N ILE A 233 4.87 -2.61 -14.32
CA ILE A 233 4.98 -1.19 -13.92
C ILE A 233 6.45 -0.75 -13.94
N ASP A 234 7.35 -1.53 -13.35
CA ASP A 234 8.78 -1.20 -13.29
C ASP A 234 9.39 -1.07 -14.68
N SER A 235 9.15 -2.06 -15.54
CA SER A 235 9.60 -2.07 -16.93
C SER A 235 9.05 -0.88 -17.73
N ALA A 236 7.79 -0.49 -17.49
CA ALA A 236 7.20 0.66 -18.17
C ALA A 236 7.76 2.01 -17.68
N MET A 237 8.33 2.05 -16.48
CA MET A 237 8.94 3.25 -15.88
C MET A 237 10.45 3.31 -16.08
N GLU A 238 11.08 2.27 -16.64
CA GLU A 238 12.53 2.23 -16.90
C GLU A 238 13.09 3.48 -17.60
N PRO A 239 12.45 4.05 -18.65
CA PRO A 239 12.95 5.26 -19.30
C PRO A 239 13.04 6.50 -18.38
N PHE A 240 12.36 6.50 -17.23
CA PHE A 240 12.47 7.59 -16.26
C PHE A 240 13.74 7.57 -15.42
N ARG A 241 14.55 6.51 -15.47
CA ARG A 241 15.82 6.45 -14.73
C ARG A 241 16.80 7.55 -15.14
N ASP A 242 16.77 7.95 -16.41
CA ASP A 242 17.65 8.97 -16.97
C ASP A 242 16.90 10.27 -17.32
N TYR A 243 15.62 10.38 -16.98
CA TYR A 243 14.80 11.54 -17.31
C TYR A 243 14.87 12.61 -16.21
N GLU A 244 15.72 13.62 -16.44
CA GLU A 244 15.99 14.73 -15.51
C GLU A 244 14.74 15.35 -14.83
N PRO A 245 13.64 15.71 -15.55
CA PRO A 245 12.45 16.25 -14.89
C PRO A 245 11.82 15.30 -13.85
N PHE A 246 11.87 13.98 -14.10
CA PHE A 246 11.39 13.00 -13.13
C PHE A 246 12.33 12.88 -11.93
N LEU A 247 13.65 12.84 -12.16
CA LEU A 247 14.65 12.80 -11.10
C LEU A 247 14.55 14.02 -10.18
N ASN A 248 14.40 15.22 -10.75
CA ASN A 248 14.21 16.46 -10.01
C ASN A 248 12.91 16.45 -9.19
N LEU A 249 11.82 15.87 -9.73
CA LEU A 249 10.58 15.68 -8.97
C LEU A 249 10.80 14.74 -7.79
N MET A 250 11.42 13.57 -8.00
CA MET A 250 11.69 12.61 -6.92
C MET A 250 12.61 13.20 -5.84
N GLU A 251 13.63 13.96 -6.23
CA GLU A 251 14.49 14.68 -5.30
C GLU A 251 13.71 15.72 -4.49
N SER A 252 12.80 16.47 -5.13
CA SER A 252 11.93 17.44 -4.46
C SER A 252 11.00 16.77 -3.43
N LEU A 253 10.42 15.62 -3.76
CA LEU A 253 9.61 14.83 -2.81
C LEU A 253 10.45 14.34 -1.62
N GLY A 254 11.72 14.01 -1.85
CA GLY A 254 12.65 13.61 -0.78
C GLY A 254 13.06 14.77 0.13
N ARG A 255 13.29 15.97 -0.44
CA ARG A 255 13.61 17.20 0.32
C ARG A 255 12.39 17.78 1.04
N ASN A 256 11.20 17.57 0.50
CA ASN A 256 9.93 18.02 1.07
C ASN A 256 9.03 16.83 1.43
N PRO A 257 9.27 16.18 2.60
CA PRO A 257 8.52 14.99 3.00
C PRO A 257 7.02 15.24 3.19
N VAL A 258 6.58 16.48 3.43
CA VAL A 258 5.16 16.84 3.47
C VAL A 258 4.52 16.68 2.09
N LEU A 259 5.22 17.12 1.03
CA LEU A 259 4.75 16.96 -0.34
C LEU A 259 4.72 15.49 -0.75
N GLY A 260 5.75 14.71 -0.39
CA GLY A 260 5.77 13.25 -0.59
C GLY A 260 4.60 12.56 0.11
N ALA A 261 4.33 12.90 1.38
CA ALA A 261 3.20 12.36 2.12
C ALA A 261 1.85 12.76 1.52
N LEU A 262 1.70 14.01 1.05
CA LEU A 262 0.48 14.43 0.36
C LEU A 262 0.25 13.61 -0.91
N LEU A 263 1.29 13.38 -1.71
CA LEU A 263 1.22 12.58 -2.93
C LEU A 263 0.82 11.13 -2.61
N GLY A 264 1.45 10.51 -1.62
CA GLY A 264 1.10 9.16 -1.18
C GLY A 264 -0.33 9.04 -0.68
N ALA A 265 -0.81 10.01 0.09
CA ALA A 265 -2.20 10.05 0.56
C ALA A 265 -3.18 10.15 -0.60
N ILE A 266 -2.94 11.04 -1.58
CA ILE A 266 -3.77 11.20 -2.76
C ILE A 266 -3.80 9.90 -3.56
N PHE A 267 -2.64 9.31 -3.83
CA PHE A 267 -2.54 8.09 -4.61
C PHE A 267 -3.25 6.91 -3.92
N THR A 268 -3.11 6.79 -2.60
CA THR A 268 -3.85 5.79 -1.82
C THR A 268 -5.35 6.05 -1.82
N VAL A 269 -5.82 7.30 -1.75
CA VAL A 269 -7.26 7.61 -1.87
C VAL A 269 -7.79 7.19 -3.24
N ILE A 270 -7.01 7.40 -4.30
CA ILE A 270 -7.40 7.04 -5.66
C ILE A 270 -7.43 5.52 -5.85
N ILE A 271 -6.38 4.82 -5.44
CA ILE A 271 -6.29 3.36 -5.57
C ILE A 271 -7.16 2.64 -4.54
N GLN A 272 -7.46 3.30 -3.42
CA GLN A 272 -8.17 2.75 -2.25
C GLN A 272 -7.44 1.59 -1.58
N SER A 273 -6.12 1.53 -1.73
CA SER A 273 -5.27 0.54 -1.07
C SER A 273 -3.89 1.14 -0.79
N SER A 274 -3.56 1.24 0.50
CA SER A 274 -2.22 1.64 0.94
C SER A 274 -1.20 0.55 0.70
N SER A 275 -1.55 -0.73 0.91
CA SER A 275 -0.67 -1.85 0.54
C SER A 275 -0.29 -1.79 -0.94
N ALA A 276 -1.26 -1.49 -1.82
CA ALA A 276 -1.00 -1.32 -3.24
C ALA A 276 -0.10 -0.12 -3.54
N THR A 277 -0.34 1.01 -2.89
CA THR A 277 0.49 2.21 -3.02
C THR A 277 1.93 1.94 -2.57
N VAL A 278 2.11 1.35 -1.39
CA VAL A 278 3.43 1.07 -0.83
C VAL A 278 4.15 -0.02 -1.62
N ALA A 279 3.43 -1.01 -2.16
CA ALA A 279 4.02 -2.02 -3.06
C ALA A 279 4.70 -1.38 -4.27
N ILE A 280 4.00 -0.46 -4.95
CA ILE A 280 4.54 0.27 -6.09
C ILE A 280 5.76 1.09 -5.67
N VAL A 281 5.69 1.77 -4.52
CA VAL A 281 6.82 2.54 -3.99
C VAL A 281 8.02 1.65 -3.67
N VAL A 282 7.80 0.48 -3.04
CA VAL A 282 8.84 -0.48 -2.71
C VAL A 282 9.51 -1.02 -3.97
N THR A 283 8.74 -1.38 -5.00
CA THR A 283 9.26 -1.84 -6.29
C THR A 283 10.10 -0.77 -6.97
N LEU A 284 9.55 0.44 -7.13
CA LEU A 284 10.26 1.54 -7.80
C LEU A 284 11.47 2.03 -7.00
N ALA A 285 11.45 1.91 -5.68
CA ALA A 285 12.60 2.18 -4.84
C ALA A 285 13.69 1.11 -5.02
N GLY A 286 13.32 -0.17 -5.06
CA GLY A 286 14.24 -1.28 -5.32
C GLY A 286 14.90 -1.18 -6.70
N SER A 287 14.21 -0.60 -7.68
CA SER A 287 14.72 -0.40 -9.04
C SER A 287 15.47 0.92 -9.25
N GLY A 288 15.68 1.70 -8.18
CA GLY A 288 16.45 2.95 -8.18
C GLY A 288 15.68 4.20 -8.64
N LEU A 289 14.42 4.08 -9.03
CA LEU A 289 13.59 5.20 -9.48
C LEU A 289 13.14 6.11 -8.33
N ILE A 290 13.02 5.59 -7.12
CA ILE A 290 12.61 6.35 -5.93
C ILE A 290 13.70 6.27 -4.85
N ALA A 291 14.26 7.41 -4.48
CA ALA A 291 15.19 7.50 -3.37
C ALA A 291 14.49 7.26 -2.01
N LEU A 292 15.23 6.71 -1.03
CA LEU A 292 14.71 6.36 0.30
C LEU A 292 13.88 7.49 0.97
N PRO A 293 14.32 8.76 1.02
CA PRO A 293 13.55 9.80 1.69
C PRO A 293 12.19 10.04 1.04
N ALA A 294 12.11 10.01 -0.29
CA ALA A 294 10.86 10.13 -1.03
C ALA A 294 9.97 8.90 -0.79
N GLY A 295 10.56 7.69 -0.81
CA GLY A 295 9.84 6.45 -0.52
C GLY A 295 9.20 6.44 0.87
N ILE A 296 9.94 6.85 1.91
CA ILE A 296 9.42 6.99 3.28
C ILE A 296 8.31 8.04 3.33
N ALA A 297 8.49 9.20 2.70
CA ALA A 297 7.49 10.26 2.69
C ALA A 297 6.16 9.79 2.05
N ILE A 298 6.23 9.15 0.88
CA ILE A 298 5.05 8.61 0.19
C ILE A 298 4.39 7.51 1.03
N MET A 299 5.18 6.62 1.65
CA MET A 299 4.69 5.58 2.55
C MET A 299 3.92 6.18 3.75
N LEU A 300 4.42 7.25 4.38
CA LEU A 300 3.73 7.93 5.49
C LEU A 300 2.38 8.51 5.01
N GLY A 301 2.38 9.06 3.80
CA GLY A 301 1.17 9.53 3.12
C GLY A 301 0.13 8.44 2.90
N ALA A 302 0.58 7.28 2.43
CA ALA A 302 -0.30 6.16 2.13
C ALA A 302 -1.11 5.70 3.36
N GLU A 303 -0.48 5.63 4.53
CA GLU A 303 -1.15 5.29 5.80
C GLU A 303 -2.24 6.31 6.18
N VAL A 304 -2.01 7.60 5.92
CA VAL A 304 -3.03 8.64 6.12
C VAL A 304 -4.16 8.51 5.10
N GLY A 305 -3.83 8.23 3.83
CA GLY A 305 -4.79 8.07 2.75
C GLY A 305 -5.84 7.00 3.02
N THR A 306 -5.45 5.87 3.62
CA THR A 306 -6.36 4.77 4.03
C THR A 306 -7.48 5.24 4.94
N CYS A 307 -7.26 6.28 5.75
CA CYS A 307 -8.27 6.77 6.68
C CYS A 307 -9.54 7.29 5.97
N ALA A 308 -9.46 7.64 4.69
CA ALA A 308 -10.61 8.11 3.91
C ALA A 308 -11.71 7.04 3.82
N ASP A 309 -11.38 5.79 3.47
CA ASP A 309 -12.37 4.71 3.38
C ASP A 309 -13.01 4.39 4.73
N THR A 310 -12.21 4.51 5.79
CA THR A 310 -12.59 4.18 7.15
C THR A 310 -13.63 5.18 7.64
N LEU A 311 -13.38 6.47 7.40
CA LEU A 311 -14.34 7.53 7.73
C LEU A 311 -15.65 7.36 6.97
N VAL A 312 -15.57 7.04 5.66
CA VAL A 312 -16.76 6.73 4.85
C VAL A 312 -17.55 5.56 5.46
N ALA A 313 -16.86 4.53 5.95
CA ALA A 313 -17.52 3.37 6.56
C ALA A 313 -18.26 3.68 7.86
N THR A 314 -17.93 4.77 8.56
CA THR A 314 -18.62 5.18 9.79
C THR A 314 -19.97 5.86 9.54
N ILE A 315 -20.24 6.34 8.31
CA ILE A 315 -21.43 7.15 8.00
C ILE A 315 -22.70 6.36 8.33
N GLY A 316 -23.54 6.94 9.19
CA GLY A 316 -24.82 6.35 9.59
C GLY A 316 -24.72 5.17 10.58
N ARG A 317 -23.55 4.90 11.17
CA ARG A 317 -23.33 3.76 12.08
C ARG A 317 -23.24 4.12 13.58
N GLY A 318 -23.58 5.34 13.96
CA GLY A 318 -23.64 5.80 15.35
C GLY A 318 -22.28 6.20 15.94
N SER A 319 -22.30 6.70 17.17
CA SER A 319 -21.13 7.37 17.78
C SER A 319 -19.92 6.45 17.97
N ALA A 320 -20.13 5.19 18.38
CA ALA A 320 -19.02 4.24 18.59
C ALA A 320 -18.26 3.89 17.29
N ALA A 321 -18.99 3.77 16.17
CA ALA A 321 -18.40 3.60 14.85
C ALA A 321 -17.59 4.84 14.43
N LEU A 322 -18.18 6.05 14.59
CA LEU A 322 -17.50 7.31 14.28
C LEU A 322 -16.23 7.50 15.11
N ARG A 323 -16.27 7.22 16.43
CA ARG A 323 -15.09 7.28 17.30
C ARG A 323 -13.99 6.32 16.84
N THR A 324 -14.35 5.11 16.38
CA THR A 324 -13.38 4.14 15.84
C THR A 324 -12.70 4.68 14.58
N GLY A 325 -13.46 5.29 13.66
CA GLY A 325 -12.89 5.89 12.46
C GLY A 325 -12.05 7.14 12.74
N LEU A 326 -12.47 7.98 13.68
CA LEU A 326 -11.69 9.14 14.12
C LEU A 326 -10.40 8.72 14.83
N PHE A 327 -10.42 7.64 15.61
CA PHE A 327 -9.21 7.08 16.18
C PHE A 327 -8.23 6.68 15.07
N HIS A 328 -8.68 5.96 14.05
CA HIS A 328 -7.85 5.56 12.91
C HIS A 328 -7.22 6.79 12.23
N LEU A 329 -8.03 7.82 11.95
CA LEU A 329 -7.55 9.08 11.35
C LEU A 329 -6.52 9.78 12.23
N PHE A 330 -6.84 10.05 13.50
CA PHE A 330 -5.96 10.80 14.37
C PHE A 330 -4.67 10.04 14.68
N PHE A 331 -4.73 8.72 14.81
CA PHE A 331 -3.55 7.89 15.00
C PHE A 331 -2.61 7.98 13.79
N ASN A 332 -3.10 7.73 12.57
CA ASN A 332 -2.25 7.79 11.38
C ASN A 332 -1.77 9.20 11.07
N LEU A 333 -2.62 10.22 11.24
CA LEU A 333 -2.22 11.60 11.00
C LEU A 333 -1.14 12.05 11.99
N SER A 334 -1.31 11.77 13.27
CA SER A 334 -0.31 12.13 14.29
C SER A 334 0.98 11.35 14.08
N SER A 335 0.86 10.06 13.75
CA SER A 335 2.03 9.22 13.44
C SER A 335 2.74 9.75 12.21
N ALA A 336 2.04 10.10 11.13
CA ALA A 336 2.65 10.61 9.91
C ALA A 336 3.35 11.96 10.13
N VAL A 337 2.76 12.86 10.92
CA VAL A 337 3.41 14.11 11.33
C VAL A 337 4.71 13.81 12.09
N LEU A 338 4.69 12.92 13.08
CA LEU A 338 5.89 12.50 13.81
C LEU A 338 6.91 11.81 12.89
N GLY A 339 6.44 10.97 11.97
CA GLY A 339 7.23 10.26 10.99
C GLY A 339 7.95 11.20 10.04
N ILE A 340 7.32 12.31 9.64
CA ILE A 340 7.95 13.36 8.84
C ILE A 340 9.13 13.99 9.60
N PHE A 341 8.96 14.30 10.89
CA PHE A 341 10.05 14.85 11.72
C PHE A 341 11.17 13.84 11.97
N LEU A 342 10.83 12.55 12.04
CA LEU A 342 11.76 11.45 12.32
C LEU A 342 12.24 10.74 11.05
N ALA A 343 11.88 11.21 9.85
CA ALA A 343 12.18 10.55 8.59
C ALA A 343 13.68 10.33 8.38
N PRO A 344 14.58 11.29 8.69
CA PRO A 344 16.02 11.05 8.59
C PRO A 344 16.53 9.94 9.51
N GLN A 345 16.03 9.86 10.75
CA GLN A 345 16.41 8.84 11.72
C GLN A 345 15.86 7.47 11.32
N LEU A 346 14.62 7.43 10.82
CA LEU A 346 14.02 6.22 10.29
C LEU A 346 14.81 5.71 9.09
N ALA A 347 15.20 6.60 8.18
CA ALA A 347 16.04 6.30 7.03
C ALA A 347 17.40 5.71 7.43
N GLN A 348 18.08 6.28 8.43
CA GLN A 348 19.35 5.76 8.92
C GLN A 348 19.19 4.38 9.56
N LEU A 349 18.13 4.20 10.36
CA LEU A 349 17.84 2.93 11.00
C LEU A 349 17.56 1.83 9.96
N THR A 350 16.77 2.13 8.93
CA THR A 350 16.42 1.14 7.90
C THR A 350 17.61 0.79 7.01
N GLN A 351 18.47 1.74 6.69
CA GLN A 351 19.76 1.48 6.03
C GLN A 351 20.61 0.51 6.85
N SER A 352 20.70 0.68 8.17
CA SER A 352 21.53 -0.17 9.04
C SER A 352 21.08 -1.64 9.10
N ILE A 353 19.79 -1.92 8.90
CA ILE A 353 19.23 -3.28 8.96
C ILE A 353 19.01 -3.91 7.58
N SER A 354 18.95 -3.11 6.51
CA SER A 354 18.58 -3.58 5.16
C SER A 354 19.74 -3.54 4.17
N GLY A 355 20.88 -2.95 4.53
CA GLY A 355 21.97 -2.71 3.57
C GLY A 355 21.54 -1.72 2.49
N ASP A 356 22.00 -1.91 1.25
CA ASP A 356 21.79 -0.98 0.14
C ASP A 356 20.47 -1.18 -0.64
N ASP A 357 19.65 -2.16 -0.25
CA ASP A 357 18.35 -2.43 -0.91
C ASP A 357 17.30 -1.42 -0.45
N VAL A 358 17.09 -0.37 -1.26
CA VAL A 358 16.17 0.74 -0.95
C VAL A 358 14.72 0.26 -0.84
N GLY A 359 14.29 -0.71 -1.64
CA GLY A 359 12.95 -1.30 -1.55
C GLY A 359 12.72 -1.94 -0.18
N ARG A 360 13.69 -2.74 0.30
CA ARG A 360 13.66 -3.32 1.65
C ARG A 360 13.75 -2.27 2.74
N GLN A 361 14.53 -1.19 2.54
CA GLN A 361 14.58 -0.08 3.49
C GLN A 361 13.22 0.59 3.66
N VAL A 362 12.44 0.79 2.60
CA VAL A 362 11.08 1.35 2.67
C VAL A 362 10.10 0.37 3.34
N ALA A 363 10.13 -0.92 2.97
CA ALA A 363 9.29 -1.93 3.62
C ALA A 363 9.59 -2.04 5.13
N ASN A 364 10.86 -1.95 5.51
CA ASN A 364 11.28 -1.93 6.91
C ASN A 364 10.91 -0.63 7.61
N ALA A 365 10.95 0.52 6.91
CA ALA A 365 10.49 1.79 7.44
C ALA A 365 9.02 1.68 7.87
N GLN A 366 8.16 1.10 7.03
CA GLN A 366 6.74 0.90 7.34
C GLN A 366 6.54 -0.01 8.57
N MET A 367 7.23 -1.15 8.60
CA MET A 367 7.14 -2.11 9.70
C MET A 367 7.57 -1.49 11.03
N LEU A 368 8.71 -0.78 11.04
CA LEU A 368 9.23 -0.10 12.23
C LEU A 368 8.31 1.04 12.65
N PHE A 369 7.87 1.87 11.72
CA PHE A 369 7.00 3.01 11.98
C PHE A 369 5.67 2.57 12.62
N ASN A 370 4.99 1.60 12.00
CA ASN A 370 3.73 1.08 12.53
C ASN A 370 3.94 0.37 13.88
N GLY A 371 5.00 -0.44 14.00
CA GLY A 371 5.33 -1.14 15.24
C GLY A 371 5.62 -0.18 16.41
N ILE A 372 6.49 0.82 16.20
CA ILE A 372 6.84 1.84 17.20
C ILE A 372 5.60 2.65 17.58
N GLY A 373 4.79 3.07 16.59
CA GLY A 373 3.55 3.82 16.84
C GLY A 373 2.58 3.06 17.75
N VAL A 374 2.37 1.75 17.50
CA VAL A 374 1.52 0.91 18.34
C VAL A 374 2.09 0.78 19.76
N VAL A 375 3.38 0.48 19.91
CA VAL A 375 4.02 0.35 21.23
C VAL A 375 3.92 1.64 22.03
N ALA A 376 4.11 2.79 21.38
CA ALA A 376 4.03 4.10 22.01
C ALA A 376 2.64 4.41 22.55
N ILE A 377 1.56 3.99 21.86
CA ILE A 377 0.20 4.46 22.15
C ILE A 377 -0.69 3.43 22.86
N ILE A 378 -0.38 2.13 22.79
CA ILE A 378 -1.24 1.07 23.31
C ILE A 378 -1.55 1.21 24.81
N GLY A 379 -0.58 1.71 25.59
CA GLY A 379 -0.73 2.00 27.02
C GLY A 379 -1.75 3.11 27.31
N PHE A 380 -1.90 4.06 26.39
CA PHE A 380 -2.73 5.25 26.52
C PHE A 380 -4.13 5.11 25.92
N LEU A 381 -4.45 3.96 25.30
CA LEU A 381 -5.75 3.71 24.68
C LEU A 381 -6.98 4.05 25.56
N PRO A 382 -7.02 3.74 26.87
CA PRO A 382 -8.15 4.13 27.71
C PRO A 382 -8.33 5.65 27.86
N ILE A 383 -7.23 6.40 27.85
CA ILE A 383 -7.24 7.86 27.95
C ILE A 383 -7.74 8.46 26.62
N ILE A 384 -7.22 7.94 25.51
CA ILE A 384 -7.63 8.34 24.16
C ILE A 384 -9.10 8.01 23.94
N ALA A 385 -9.56 6.85 24.38
CA ALA A 385 -10.96 6.45 24.30
C ALA A 385 -11.87 7.45 25.03
N ARG A 386 -11.53 7.85 26.26
CA ARG A 386 -12.28 8.88 27.01
C ARG A 386 -12.27 10.23 26.32
N ALA A 387 -11.15 10.62 25.71
CA ALA A 387 -11.06 11.87 24.96
C ALA A 387 -11.98 11.84 23.72
N LEU A 388 -12.03 10.71 23.01
CA LEU A 388 -12.91 10.51 21.85
C LEU A 388 -14.39 10.42 22.25
N GLU A 389 -14.70 9.83 23.41
CA GLU A 389 -16.05 9.83 23.98
C GLU A 389 -16.53 11.24 24.34
N LYS A 390 -15.63 12.11 24.81
CA LYS A 390 -15.92 13.52 25.06
C LYS A 390 -16.06 14.32 23.76
N LEU A 391 -15.24 14.03 22.75
CA LEU A 391 -15.29 14.69 21.45
C LEU A 391 -16.56 14.34 20.67
N VAL A 392 -16.96 13.08 20.72
CA VAL A 392 -18.16 12.55 20.06
C VAL A 392 -19.03 11.90 21.13
N PRO A 393 -19.89 12.65 21.84
CA PRO A 393 -20.75 12.11 22.89
C PRO A 393 -21.85 11.19 22.32
N GLU A 394 -22.31 10.23 23.14
CA GLU A 394 -23.41 9.34 22.73
C GLU A 394 -24.72 10.11 22.62
N THR A 395 -25.47 9.83 21.56
CA THR A 395 -26.79 10.43 21.32
C THR A 395 -27.91 9.54 21.85
N THR A 396 -29.11 10.09 22.02
CA THR A 396 -30.32 9.29 22.34
C THR A 396 -30.55 8.19 21.29
N ALA A 397 -30.33 8.51 20.01
CA ALA A 397 -30.45 7.56 18.91
C ALA A 397 -29.47 6.39 19.02
N ASP A 398 -28.25 6.63 19.54
CA ASP A 398 -27.28 5.56 19.80
C ASP A 398 -27.77 4.62 20.89
N ARG A 399 -28.29 5.17 21.99
CA ARG A 399 -28.80 4.38 23.13
C ARG A 399 -29.97 3.49 22.72
N GLU A 400 -30.95 4.04 22.00
CA GLU A 400 -32.06 3.25 21.46
C GLU A 400 -31.58 2.15 20.51
N ARG A 401 -30.53 2.42 19.72
CA ARG A 401 -29.97 1.44 18.79
C ARG A 401 -29.27 0.30 19.54
N GLN A 402 -28.50 0.62 20.58
CA GLN A 402 -27.89 -0.38 21.46
C GLN A 402 -28.96 -1.23 22.16
N GLN A 403 -30.01 -0.61 22.71
CA GLN A 403 -31.11 -1.33 23.36
C GLN A 403 -31.81 -2.31 22.39
N ARG A 404 -32.17 -1.85 21.19
CA ARG A 404 -32.76 -2.72 20.14
C ARG A 404 -31.83 -3.88 19.73
N GLN A 405 -30.51 -3.70 19.81
CA GLN A 405 -29.55 -4.76 19.51
C GLN A 405 -29.47 -5.79 20.64
N LEU A 406 -29.46 -5.33 21.89
CA LEU A 406 -29.48 -6.21 23.06
C LEU A 406 -30.74 -7.06 23.09
N GLU A 407 -31.92 -6.47 22.82
CA GLU A 407 -33.19 -7.20 22.72
C GLU A 407 -33.14 -8.30 21.65
N LYS A 408 -32.56 -8.00 20.47
CA LYS A 408 -32.36 -9.01 19.40
C LYS A 408 -31.40 -10.13 19.80
N GLN A 409 -30.31 -9.79 20.49
CA GLN A 409 -29.33 -10.79 20.94
C GLN A 409 -29.95 -11.72 22.00
N GLN A 410 -30.74 -11.17 22.92
CA GLN A 410 -31.49 -11.95 23.92
C GLN A 410 -32.52 -12.87 23.26
N ALA A 411 -33.32 -12.35 22.33
CA ALA A 411 -34.30 -13.14 21.60
C ALA A 411 -33.66 -14.31 20.82
N ASN A 412 -32.49 -14.09 20.21
CA ASN A 412 -31.75 -15.14 19.51
C ASN A 412 -31.12 -16.17 20.46
N ALA A 413 -30.78 -15.78 21.69
CA ALA A 413 -30.25 -16.70 22.70
C ALA A 413 -31.35 -17.59 23.32
N GLU A 414 -32.56 -17.05 23.48
CA GLU A 414 -33.72 -17.76 24.03
C GLU A 414 -34.36 -18.70 23.00
N ASN A 415 -34.31 -18.35 21.72
CA ASN A 415 -34.84 -19.18 20.64
C ASN A 415 -33.87 -19.18 19.44
N PRO A 416 -32.78 -19.96 19.49
CA PRO A 416 -31.81 -20.01 18.40
C PRO A 416 -32.51 -20.49 17.13
N GLN A 417 -32.66 -19.60 16.15
CA GLN A 417 -33.12 -20.03 14.84
C GLN A 417 -32.15 -21.10 14.31
N PRO A 418 -32.65 -22.20 13.75
CA PRO A 418 -31.77 -23.20 13.15
C PRO A 418 -30.90 -22.48 12.12
N GLU A 419 -29.57 -22.65 12.24
CA GLU A 419 -28.65 -22.13 11.24
C GLU A 419 -29.15 -22.57 9.87
N PRO A 420 -29.24 -21.65 8.88
CA PRO A 420 -29.60 -22.04 7.54
C PRO A 420 -28.59 -23.11 7.12
N VAL A 421 -29.09 -24.34 6.91
CA VAL A 421 -28.29 -25.44 6.39
C VAL A 421 -27.79 -25.00 5.02
N THR A 422 -26.60 -24.44 4.98
CA THR A 422 -25.89 -24.12 3.75
C THR A 422 -25.61 -25.45 3.07
N ARG A 423 -26.40 -25.75 2.03
CA ARG A 423 -26.18 -26.86 1.11
C ARG A 423 -24.98 -26.59 0.20
#